data_AF-A0A1I5ZTZ5-F1
#
_entry.id   AF-A0A1I5ZTZ5-F1
#
_cell.length_a   1.000
_cell.length_b   1.000
_cell.length_c   1.000
_cell.angle_alpha   90.00
_cell.angle_beta   90.00
_cell.angle_gamma   90.00
#
_symmetry.space_group_name_H-M   'P 1'
#
loop_
_entity.id
_entity.type
_entity.pdbx_description
1 polymer ?
#
loop_
_entity_poly.entity_id
_entity_poly.type
_entity_poly.pdbx_seq_one_letter_code
_entity_poly.pdbx_strand_id
1 'polypeptide(L)'
;MMDWMATGSVTSRRGFLRASALAGAAAGAVAVGADGALAAPRMAQIPPPPPVGAEIPMSMLAVEVPLRVGSMSVEVDFEGEIRFRVTEADAADPWNLTLEVIAFGMAGRHEDGNRVTQDHSLGQITIEQSDTEDTPDSLLKMVSQTPPRWEQTMFLDFTMTIENPPPDLPGGRRSHTPEPLVLSTKEPAKLIGELDNFPPKGEPYQLANPIQLVLPDNPEQTIASVDKFPVKVSEL
;
A
#
# COMPACT_ATOMS: atom_id res chain seq x y z
N MET A 1 -1.92 1.34 24.31
CA MET A 1 -3.37 1.35 24.59
C MET A 1 -3.98 2.50 23.78
N MET A 2 -4.20 2.25 22.50
CA MET A 2 -4.86 3.18 21.59
C MET A 2 -5.97 2.39 20.90
N ASP A 3 -7.19 2.82 21.20
CA ASP A 3 -8.47 2.23 20.87
C ASP A 3 -8.91 2.89 19.55
N TRP A 4 -8.86 2.15 18.43
CA TRP A 4 -9.42 2.62 17.17
C TRP A 4 -10.72 1.86 16.89
N MET A 5 -11.84 2.55 17.13
CA MET A 5 -13.18 2.03 16.88
C MET A 5 -13.48 1.96 15.38
N ALA A 6 -13.91 0.77 14.96
CA ALA A 6 -14.61 0.54 13.71
C ALA A 6 -15.97 1.27 13.68
N THR A 7 -16.27 1.98 12.59
CA THR A 7 -17.63 2.14 12.06
C THR A 7 -17.57 2.53 10.58
N GLY A 8 -18.04 1.66 9.69
CA GLY A 8 -17.99 1.89 8.25
C GLY A 8 -18.92 0.98 7.46
N SER A 9 -20.22 1.26 7.54
CA SER A 9 -21.35 0.68 6.80
C SER A 9 -21.06 0.26 5.34
N VAL A 10 -21.20 -1.04 5.06
CA VAL A 10 -21.30 -1.61 3.71
C VAL A 10 -22.55 -1.08 3.01
N THR A 11 -22.37 -0.32 1.93
CA THR A 11 -23.48 0.00 1.01
C THR A 11 -23.14 -0.44 -0.41
N SER A 12 -23.65 -1.61 -0.75
CA SER A 12 -23.68 -2.15 -2.12
C SER A 12 -24.56 -1.27 -3.02
N ARG A 13 -24.04 -0.79 -4.16
CA ARG A 13 -24.87 -0.32 -5.29
C ARG A 13 -24.25 -0.71 -6.64
N ARG A 14 -24.76 -1.83 -7.18
CA ARG A 14 -24.68 -2.21 -8.60
C ARG A 14 -25.70 -1.40 -9.43
N GLY A 15 -25.32 -1.09 -10.68
CA GLY A 15 -26.21 -0.63 -11.76
C GLY A 15 -26.36 0.90 -11.85
N PHE A 16 -26.44 1.55 -13.00
CA PHE A 16 -26.85 1.10 -14.34
C PHE A 16 -26.24 2.00 -15.43
N LEU A 17 -25.80 1.39 -16.54
CA LEU A 17 -25.57 2.06 -17.83
C LEU A 17 -26.88 2.67 -18.36
N ARG A 18 -26.86 3.95 -18.73
CA ARG A 18 -27.78 4.52 -19.74
C ARG A 18 -27.05 5.46 -20.67
N ALA A 19 -26.86 4.97 -21.89
CA ALA A 19 -26.53 5.75 -23.07
C ALA A 19 -27.63 6.80 -23.34
N SER A 20 -27.21 7.98 -23.78
CA SER A 20 -28.09 8.96 -24.42
C SER A 20 -27.36 9.54 -25.62
N ALA A 21 -27.67 9.00 -26.80
CA ALA A 21 -27.34 9.62 -28.07
C ALA A 21 -28.43 10.64 -28.40
N LEU A 22 -28.05 11.88 -28.68
CA LEU A 22 -28.89 12.83 -29.40
C LEU A 22 -28.03 13.63 -30.36
N ALA A 23 -28.31 13.41 -31.64
CA ALA A 23 -27.81 14.18 -32.76
C ALA A 23 -28.44 15.58 -32.76
N GLY A 24 -27.64 16.57 -33.13
CA GLY A 24 -28.10 17.94 -33.37
C GLY A 24 -27.11 18.67 -34.28
N ALA A 25 -27.30 18.54 -35.58
CA ALA A 25 -26.62 19.35 -36.58
C ALA A 25 -27.30 20.72 -36.68
N ALA A 26 -26.53 21.79 -36.56
CA ALA A 26 -26.89 23.11 -37.05
C ALA A 26 -25.63 23.85 -37.50
N ALA A 27 -25.54 24.08 -38.81
CA ALA A 27 -24.56 24.94 -39.45
C ALA A 27 -24.97 26.41 -39.29
N GLY A 28 -24.02 27.30 -39.00
CA GLY A 28 -24.26 28.73 -38.88
C GLY A 28 -22.98 29.56 -38.73
N ALA A 29 -22.51 30.07 -39.87
CA ALA A 29 -21.52 31.11 -40.17
C ALA A 29 -20.85 31.97 -39.05
N VAL A 30 -19.52 31.99 -39.13
CA VAL A 30 -18.55 33.11 -39.09
C VAL A 30 -18.75 34.25 -38.08
N ALA A 31 -17.86 34.30 -37.09
CA ALA A 31 -17.28 35.55 -36.59
C ALA A 31 -15.78 35.35 -36.38
N VAL A 32 -14.97 36.06 -37.17
CA VAL A 32 -13.52 36.20 -37.00
C VAL A 32 -13.31 37.14 -35.83
N GLY A 33 -13.00 36.58 -34.66
CA GLY A 33 -12.52 37.30 -33.48
C GLY A 33 -11.16 36.74 -33.10
N ALA A 34 -10.12 37.38 -33.60
CA ALA A 34 -8.74 37.12 -33.20
C ALA A 34 -8.54 37.66 -31.78
N ASP A 35 -8.46 36.75 -30.81
CA ASP A 35 -7.66 36.91 -29.58
C ASP A 35 -7.44 35.51 -28.97
N GLY A 36 -6.88 34.64 -29.80
CA GLY A 36 -6.32 33.37 -29.36
C GLY A 36 -4.97 33.61 -28.69
N ALA A 37 -4.97 34.19 -27.49
CA ALA A 37 -3.85 34.02 -26.59
C ALA A 37 -3.81 32.52 -26.24
N LEU A 38 -3.02 31.76 -27.01
CA LEU A 38 -2.61 30.41 -26.64
C LEU A 38 -1.95 30.55 -25.27
N ALA A 39 -2.71 30.24 -24.21
CA ALA A 39 -2.17 30.13 -22.87
C ALA A 39 -1.06 29.09 -22.96
N ALA A 40 0.20 29.55 -22.92
CA ALA A 40 1.33 28.66 -22.83
C ALA A 40 1.07 27.72 -21.65
N PRO A 41 1.23 26.39 -21.81
CA PRO A 41 1.05 25.48 -20.70
C PRO A 41 1.96 25.95 -19.56
N ARG A 42 1.35 26.28 -18.41
CA ARG A 42 2.14 26.58 -17.20
C ARG A 42 2.99 25.36 -16.94
N MET A 43 4.31 25.51 -17.02
CA MET A 43 5.22 24.47 -16.56
C MET A 43 4.85 24.19 -15.10
N ALA A 44 4.52 22.94 -14.79
CA ALA A 44 4.27 22.53 -13.42
C ALA A 44 5.53 22.87 -12.61
N GLN A 45 5.42 23.82 -11.69
CA GLN A 45 6.53 24.13 -10.81
C GLN A 45 6.73 22.93 -9.89
N ILE A 46 7.95 22.42 -9.87
CA ILE A 46 8.34 21.37 -8.93
C ILE A 46 8.14 21.96 -7.51
N PRO A 47 7.39 21.29 -6.62
CA PRO A 47 7.29 21.75 -5.25
C PRO A 47 8.68 21.77 -4.57
N PRO A 48 8.88 22.55 -3.50
CA PRO A 48 10.07 22.40 -2.69
C PRO A 48 10.08 20.99 -2.05
N PRO A 49 11.26 20.35 -1.87
CA PRO A 49 11.33 19.08 -1.17
C PRO A 49 10.89 19.25 0.30
N PRO A 50 10.33 18.20 0.91
CA PRO A 50 10.09 18.17 2.34
C PRO A 50 11.37 18.44 3.15
N PRO A 51 11.32 19.26 4.21
CA PRO A 51 12.49 19.53 5.03
C PRO A 51 12.84 18.32 5.92
N VAL A 52 14.10 18.21 6.33
CA VAL A 52 14.54 17.25 7.35
C VAL A 52 13.71 17.41 8.62
N GLY A 53 13.28 16.30 9.20
CA GLY A 53 12.37 16.21 10.34
C GLY A 53 10.88 16.29 9.98
N ALA A 54 10.52 16.55 8.72
CA ALA A 54 9.12 16.50 8.30
C ALA A 54 8.57 15.08 8.41
N GLU A 55 7.36 14.96 8.94
CA GLU A 55 6.59 13.72 8.96
C GLU A 55 5.56 13.73 7.84
N ILE A 56 5.51 12.65 7.06
CA ILE A 56 4.71 12.53 5.84
C ILE A 56 3.77 11.33 6.01
N PRO A 57 2.53 11.55 6.47
CA PRO A 57 1.53 10.50 6.57
C PRO A 57 0.95 10.18 5.19
N MET A 58 0.78 8.89 4.89
CA MET A 58 0.21 8.39 3.65
C MET A 58 -0.70 7.18 3.90
N SER A 59 -1.67 7.00 3.03
CA SER A 59 -2.58 5.85 3.00
C SER A 59 -2.02 4.77 2.09
N MET A 60 -2.30 3.51 2.44
CA MET A 60 -1.93 2.34 1.65
C MET A 60 -3.16 1.47 1.39
N LEU A 61 -3.35 1.10 0.13
CA LEU A 61 -4.40 0.17 -0.30
C LEU A 61 -3.76 -0.91 -1.17
N ALA A 62 -3.75 -2.15 -0.69
CA ALA A 62 -3.32 -3.31 -1.45
C ALA A 62 -4.51 -4.22 -1.73
N VAL A 63 -4.75 -4.56 -2.99
CA VAL A 63 -5.95 -5.28 -3.44
C VAL A 63 -5.54 -6.63 -4.02
N GLU A 64 -6.29 -7.68 -3.71
CA GLU A 64 -6.06 -9.05 -4.19
C GLU A 64 -4.62 -9.52 -3.88
N VAL A 65 -4.13 -9.27 -2.67
CA VAL A 65 -2.78 -9.69 -2.26
C VAL A 65 -2.75 -11.22 -2.14
N PRO A 66 -1.97 -11.94 -2.98
CA PRO A 66 -1.84 -13.38 -2.87
C PRO A 66 -1.01 -13.74 -1.65
N LEU A 67 -1.68 -14.25 -0.62
CA LEU A 67 -1.09 -14.70 0.63
C LEU A 67 -1.11 -16.23 0.68
N ARG A 68 0.07 -16.84 0.78
CA ARG A 68 0.21 -18.27 1.06
C ARG A 68 0.50 -18.47 2.54
N VAL A 69 -0.24 -19.34 3.19
CA VAL A 69 -0.08 -19.66 4.62
C VAL A 69 -0.11 -21.18 4.76
N GLY A 70 1.04 -21.79 5.03
CA GLY A 70 1.18 -23.25 4.98
C GLY A 70 0.80 -23.81 3.61
N SER A 71 -0.19 -24.70 3.59
CA SER A 71 -0.72 -25.28 2.35
C SER A 71 -1.85 -24.45 1.70
N MET A 72 -2.31 -23.39 2.36
CA MET A 72 -3.43 -22.57 1.90
C MET A 72 -2.95 -21.38 1.05
N SER A 73 -3.71 -21.03 0.02
CA SER A 73 -3.51 -19.81 -0.78
C SER A 73 -4.81 -19.02 -0.80
N VAL A 74 -4.74 -17.74 -0.43
CA VAL A 74 -5.88 -16.82 -0.39
C VAL A 74 -5.50 -15.48 -1.00
N GLU A 75 -6.53 -14.69 -1.34
CA GLU A 75 -6.40 -13.30 -1.73
C GLU A 75 -6.99 -12.43 -0.62
N VAL A 76 -6.28 -11.37 -0.25
CA VAL A 76 -6.67 -10.48 0.84
C VAL A 76 -6.51 -9.04 0.39
N ASP A 77 -7.53 -8.23 0.63
CA ASP A 77 -7.44 -6.78 0.50
C ASP A 77 -6.96 -6.21 1.84
N PHE A 78 -5.94 -5.36 1.79
CA PHE A 78 -5.38 -4.66 2.94
C PHE A 78 -5.53 -3.15 2.79
N GLU A 79 -5.97 -2.51 3.85
CA GLU A 79 -6.06 -1.05 3.98
C GLU A 79 -5.28 -0.61 5.21
N GLY A 80 -4.62 0.54 5.12
CA GLY A 80 -3.86 1.06 6.24
C GLY A 80 -3.11 2.35 5.94
N GLU A 81 -2.11 2.62 6.75
CA GLU A 81 -1.35 3.86 6.73
C GLU A 81 0.15 3.59 6.93
N ILE A 82 0.95 4.52 6.41
CA ILE A 82 2.38 4.60 6.64
C ILE A 82 2.77 6.04 6.90
N ARG A 83 3.74 6.26 7.79
CA ARG A 83 4.29 7.58 8.06
C ARG A 83 5.80 7.53 7.94
N PHE A 84 6.34 8.39 7.08
CA PHE A 84 7.77 8.61 6.97
C PHE A 84 8.21 9.83 7.77
N ARG A 85 9.42 9.80 8.28
CA ARG A 85 10.17 10.98 8.71
C ARG A 85 11.34 11.20 7.76
N VAL A 86 11.53 12.43 7.30
CA VAL A 86 12.74 12.79 6.54
C VAL A 86 13.91 12.86 7.51
N THR A 87 14.87 11.95 7.38
CA THR A 87 16.06 11.93 8.25
C THR A 87 17.20 12.72 7.66
N GLU A 88 17.38 12.64 6.34
CA GLU A 88 18.45 13.31 5.62
C GLU A 88 17.99 13.81 4.25
N ALA A 89 18.66 14.86 3.77
CA ALA A 89 18.53 15.38 2.43
C ALA A 89 19.92 15.66 1.86
N ASP A 90 20.17 15.25 0.63
CA ASP A 90 21.44 15.52 -0.04
C ASP A 90 21.59 17.03 -0.33
N ALA A 91 22.73 17.61 0.04
CA ALA A 91 23.01 19.02 -0.17
C ALA A 91 23.18 19.39 -1.66
N ALA A 92 23.60 18.43 -2.49
CA ALA A 92 23.76 18.62 -3.94
C ALA A 92 22.45 18.39 -4.70
N ASP A 93 21.59 17.49 -4.21
CA ASP A 93 20.26 17.23 -4.74
C ASP A 93 19.22 17.16 -3.61
N PRO A 94 18.55 18.28 -3.29
CA PRO A 94 17.58 18.35 -2.20
C PRO A 94 16.38 17.40 -2.33
N TRP A 95 16.19 16.75 -3.47
CA TRP A 95 15.14 15.73 -3.67
C TRP A 95 15.64 14.28 -3.53
N ASN A 96 16.92 14.08 -3.27
CA ASN A 96 17.48 12.81 -2.82
C ASN A 96 17.38 12.75 -1.29
N LEU A 97 16.29 12.15 -0.81
CA LEU A 97 15.93 12.09 0.61
C LEU A 97 16.09 10.68 1.17
N THR A 98 16.55 10.63 2.41
CA THR A 98 16.49 9.43 3.26
C THR A 98 15.27 9.54 4.16
N LEU A 99 14.47 8.47 4.21
CA LEU A 99 13.18 8.40 4.86
C LEU A 99 13.15 7.24 5.87
N GLU A 100 12.90 7.54 7.13
CA GLU A 100 12.67 6.56 8.19
C GLU A 100 11.17 6.24 8.27
N VAL A 101 10.79 4.96 8.32
CA VAL A 101 9.40 4.56 8.61
C VAL A 101 9.19 4.69 10.12
N ILE A 102 8.31 5.59 10.55
CA ILE A 102 8.06 5.83 12.00
C ILE A 102 6.70 5.30 12.47
N ALA A 103 5.82 4.94 11.54
CA ALA A 103 4.60 4.19 11.80
C ALA A 103 4.18 3.46 10.53
N PHE A 104 3.80 2.19 10.65
CA PHE A 104 3.23 1.41 9.56
C PHE A 104 2.23 0.40 10.12
N GLY A 105 1.05 0.35 9.50
CA GLY A 105 0.03 -0.63 9.86
C GLY A 105 -0.98 -0.83 8.75
N MET A 106 -1.35 -2.08 8.49
CA MET A 106 -2.41 -2.45 7.56
C MET A 106 -3.27 -3.56 8.15
N ALA A 107 -4.55 -3.57 7.80
CA ALA A 107 -5.48 -4.61 8.18
C ALA A 107 -6.26 -5.09 6.96
N GLY A 108 -6.48 -6.40 6.93
CA GLY A 108 -7.29 -7.08 5.93
C GLY A 108 -8.16 -8.13 6.59
N ARG A 109 -9.14 -8.62 5.84
CA ARG A 109 -10.00 -9.70 6.30
C ARG A 109 -10.21 -10.69 5.19
N HIS A 110 -9.98 -11.96 5.48
CA HIS A 110 -10.36 -13.05 4.60
C HIS A 110 -11.60 -13.72 5.17
N GLU A 111 -12.66 -13.81 4.36
CA GLU A 111 -13.84 -14.59 4.68
C GLU A 111 -14.00 -15.67 3.61
N ASP A 112 -14.13 -16.94 4.02
CA ASP A 112 -14.51 -17.98 3.09
C ASP A 112 -15.98 -17.74 2.68
N GLY A 113 -16.19 -17.41 1.40
CA GLY A 113 -17.51 -17.14 0.84
C GLY A 113 -18.47 -18.33 0.92
N ASN A 114 -17.98 -19.52 1.27
CA ASN A 114 -18.80 -20.71 1.46
C ASN A 114 -19.24 -20.89 2.92
N ARG A 115 -20.37 -20.26 3.28
CA ARG A 115 -20.99 -20.30 4.63
C ARG A 115 -21.26 -21.68 5.21
N VAL A 116 -21.18 -22.74 4.40
CA VAL A 116 -21.47 -24.12 4.83
C VAL A 116 -20.30 -24.73 5.62
N THR A 117 -19.07 -24.25 5.42
CA THR A 117 -17.88 -24.70 6.15
C THR A 117 -17.05 -23.48 6.54
N GLN A 118 -17.29 -22.91 7.73
CA GLN A 118 -16.46 -21.85 8.33
C GLN A 118 -15.02 -22.30 8.65
N ASP A 119 -14.54 -23.41 8.07
CA ASP A 119 -13.34 -24.13 8.49
C ASP A 119 -12.05 -23.62 7.82
N HIS A 120 -12.17 -22.71 6.84
CA HIS A 120 -11.03 -22.23 6.04
C HIS A 120 -10.86 -20.71 6.01
N SER A 121 -11.58 -19.98 6.87
CA SER A 121 -11.40 -18.52 6.99
C SER A 121 -10.20 -18.19 7.87
N LEU A 122 -9.30 -17.32 7.40
CA LEU A 122 -8.23 -16.74 8.22
C LEU A 122 -8.72 -15.66 9.20
N GLY A 123 -9.93 -15.13 9.00
CA GLY A 123 -10.46 -14.03 9.81
C GLY A 123 -9.72 -12.73 9.54
N GLN A 124 -9.51 -11.95 10.60
CA GLN A 124 -8.73 -10.72 10.53
C GLN A 124 -7.24 -11.03 10.39
N ILE A 125 -6.58 -10.29 9.51
CA ILE A 125 -5.14 -10.32 9.30
C ILE A 125 -4.62 -8.91 9.51
N THR A 126 -3.70 -8.72 10.44
CA THR A 126 -3.05 -7.42 10.68
C THR A 126 -1.58 -7.49 10.34
N ILE A 127 -1.05 -6.38 9.83
CA ILE A 127 0.35 -6.14 9.54
C ILE A 127 0.72 -4.90 10.35
N GLU A 128 1.72 -5.01 11.21
CA GLU A 128 2.18 -3.90 12.04
C GLU A 128 3.70 -3.81 11.95
N GLN A 129 4.20 -2.57 11.96
CA GLN A 129 5.64 -2.32 11.97
C GLN A 129 6.35 -3.14 13.06
N SER A 130 7.46 -3.76 12.67
CA SER A 130 8.34 -4.51 13.56
C SER A 130 9.48 -3.61 14.06
N ASP A 131 10.58 -4.21 14.50
CA ASP A 131 11.80 -3.53 14.88
C ASP A 131 12.36 -2.68 13.72
N THR A 132 12.58 -1.40 14.00
CA THR A 132 13.13 -0.44 13.03
C THR A 132 14.64 -0.39 13.06
N GLU A 133 15.31 -0.92 14.08
CA GLU A 133 16.75 -0.76 14.26
C GLU A 133 17.56 -1.41 13.13
N ASP A 134 17.11 -2.56 12.64
CA ASP A 134 17.77 -3.33 11.57
C ASP A 134 17.15 -3.10 10.18
N THR A 135 16.07 -2.31 10.10
CA THR A 135 15.41 -2.01 8.82
C THR A 135 16.18 -0.92 8.07
N PRO A 136 16.61 -1.14 6.81
CA PRO A 136 17.24 -0.09 6.03
C PRO A 136 16.33 1.12 5.84
N ASP A 137 16.91 2.32 5.81
CA ASP A 137 16.16 3.53 5.48
C ASP A 137 15.57 3.46 4.06
N SER A 138 14.36 4.00 3.93
CA SER A 138 13.71 4.20 2.64
C SER A 138 14.31 5.40 1.91
N LEU A 139 14.20 5.42 0.59
CA LEU A 139 14.83 6.43 -0.26
C LEU A 139 13.80 7.05 -1.19
N LEU A 140 13.87 8.37 -1.38
CA LEU A 140 13.17 9.09 -2.42
C LEU A 140 14.19 9.82 -3.29
N LYS A 141 14.08 9.70 -4.60
CA LYS A 141 14.98 10.36 -5.56
C LYS A 141 14.19 10.99 -6.68
N MET A 142 14.56 12.19 -7.08
CA MET A 142 14.06 12.76 -8.34
C MET A 142 14.84 12.17 -9.51
N VAL A 143 14.12 11.50 -10.43
CA VAL A 143 14.73 10.87 -11.63
C VAL A 143 14.55 11.73 -12.88
N SER A 144 13.60 12.66 -12.87
CA SER A 144 13.42 13.65 -13.95
C SER A 144 12.85 14.95 -13.42
N GLN A 145 13.29 16.09 -13.98
CA GLN A 145 12.76 17.42 -13.64
C GLN A 145 11.64 17.88 -14.59
N THR A 146 11.58 17.35 -15.82
CA THR A 146 10.62 17.81 -16.83
C THR A 146 10.25 16.69 -17.82
N PRO A 147 9.06 16.05 -17.67
CA PRO A 147 8.14 16.21 -16.55
C PRO A 147 8.77 15.72 -15.23
N PRO A 148 8.41 16.31 -14.07
CA PRO A 148 8.89 15.85 -12.79
C PRO A 148 8.56 14.38 -12.57
N ARG A 149 9.54 13.58 -12.16
CA ARG A 149 9.38 12.18 -11.79
C ARG A 149 10.27 11.82 -10.63
N TRP A 150 9.78 10.92 -9.79
CA TRP A 150 10.51 10.41 -8.65
C TRP A 150 10.52 8.89 -8.67
N GLU A 151 11.53 8.32 -8.04
CA GLU A 151 11.58 6.92 -7.67
C GLU A 151 11.63 6.85 -6.15
N GLN A 152 10.74 6.07 -5.56
CA GLN A 152 10.77 5.79 -4.13
C GLN A 152 11.02 4.30 -3.90
N THR A 153 12.02 3.98 -3.09
CA THR A 153 12.26 2.64 -2.56
C THR A 153 11.87 2.63 -1.09
N MET A 154 10.88 1.81 -0.73
CA MET A 154 10.46 1.61 0.66
C MET A 154 10.96 0.26 1.18
N PHE A 155 11.50 0.26 2.39
CA PHE A 155 11.84 -0.95 3.13
C PHE A 155 10.91 -1.08 4.34
N LEU A 156 10.28 -2.24 4.48
CA LEU A 156 9.30 -2.51 5.54
C LEU A 156 9.67 -3.82 6.25
N ASP A 157 9.97 -3.74 7.54
CA ASP A 157 9.98 -4.89 8.44
C ASP A 157 8.70 -4.85 9.28
N PHE A 158 8.00 -5.98 9.34
CA PHE A 158 6.70 -6.06 9.98
C PHE A 158 6.41 -7.43 10.58
N THR A 159 5.51 -7.39 11.54
CA THR A 159 4.84 -8.57 12.08
C THR A 159 3.45 -8.70 11.45
N MET A 160 3.11 -9.91 11.02
CA MET A 160 1.79 -10.28 10.54
C MET A 160 1.10 -11.16 11.57
N THR A 161 -0.11 -10.78 11.99
CA THR A 161 -0.96 -11.60 12.87
C THR A 161 -2.16 -12.12 12.10
N ILE A 162 -2.40 -13.42 12.18
CA ILE A 162 -3.51 -14.13 11.55
C ILE A 162 -4.43 -14.67 12.65
N GLU A 163 -5.68 -14.19 12.71
CA GLU A 163 -6.64 -14.52 13.76
C GLU A 163 -6.96 -16.02 13.82
N ASN A 164 -7.20 -16.65 12.67
CA ASN A 164 -7.61 -18.05 12.57
C ASN A 164 -6.65 -18.83 11.67
N PRO A 165 -5.47 -19.24 12.17
CA PRO A 165 -4.49 -19.94 11.35
C PRO A 165 -4.99 -21.33 10.89
N PRO A 166 -4.49 -21.82 9.74
CA PRO A 166 -4.75 -23.18 9.26
C PRO A 166 -4.46 -24.26 10.33
N PRO A 167 -5.23 -25.37 10.37
CA PRO A 167 -5.09 -26.41 11.40
C PRO A 167 -3.74 -27.12 11.45
N ASP A 168 -2.99 -27.10 10.35
CA ASP A 168 -1.66 -27.70 10.19
C ASP A 168 -0.53 -26.81 10.76
N LEU A 169 -0.83 -25.56 11.12
CA LEU A 169 0.13 -24.61 11.68
C LEU A 169 -0.01 -24.45 13.20
N PRO A 170 1.02 -23.90 13.89
CA PRO A 170 0.91 -23.50 15.30
C PRO A 170 -0.28 -22.55 15.51
N GLY A 171 -0.99 -22.72 16.63
CA GLY A 171 -2.23 -21.96 16.93
C GLY A 171 -3.48 -22.48 16.20
N GLY A 172 -3.34 -23.37 15.21
CA GLY A 172 -4.44 -24.02 14.51
C GLY A 172 -5.30 -24.91 15.43
N ARG A 173 -6.52 -25.22 14.97
CA ARG A 173 -7.71 -25.82 15.67
C ARG A 173 -7.52 -27.14 16.46
N ARG A 174 -6.50 -27.26 17.31
CA ARG A 174 -6.37 -28.32 18.32
C ARG A 174 -7.06 -27.95 19.64
N SER A 175 -7.49 -26.68 19.76
CA SER A 175 -8.18 -26.08 20.91
C SER A 175 -9.57 -25.57 20.49
N HIS A 176 -10.51 -25.45 21.45
CA HIS A 176 -11.83 -24.85 21.24
C HIS A 176 -11.77 -23.38 20.81
N THR A 177 -10.63 -22.71 21.02
CA THR A 177 -10.34 -21.34 20.58
C THR A 177 -8.99 -21.34 19.85
N PRO A 178 -8.95 -21.04 18.54
CA PRO A 178 -7.66 -20.90 17.84
C PRO A 178 -6.84 -19.76 18.46
N GLU A 179 -5.54 -19.97 18.58
CA GLU A 179 -4.61 -18.91 19.01
C GLU A 179 -4.11 -18.18 17.76
N PRO A 180 -4.01 -16.84 17.77
CA PRO A 180 -3.51 -16.11 16.62
C PRO A 180 -2.08 -16.53 16.25
N LEU A 181 -1.83 -16.70 14.96
CA LEU A 181 -0.49 -16.98 14.44
C LEU A 181 0.21 -15.65 14.18
N VAL A 182 1.34 -15.44 14.85
CA VAL A 182 2.19 -14.25 14.71
C VAL A 182 3.44 -14.62 13.94
N LEU A 183 3.69 -13.93 12.84
CA LEU A 183 4.83 -14.14 11.95
C LEU A 183 5.59 -12.84 11.77
N SER A 184 6.90 -12.92 11.56
CA SER A 184 7.74 -11.76 11.26
C SER A 184 8.35 -11.91 9.87
N THR A 185 8.66 -10.78 9.22
CA THR A 185 9.43 -10.78 7.98
C THR A 185 10.81 -11.37 8.18
N LYS A 186 11.20 -12.30 7.30
CA LYS A 186 12.55 -12.89 7.32
C LYS A 186 13.61 -11.89 6.85
N GLU A 187 13.24 -11.09 5.84
CA GLU A 187 14.02 -9.99 5.30
C GLU A 187 13.05 -8.81 5.08
N PRO A 188 13.50 -7.55 5.25
CA PRO A 188 12.66 -6.38 4.99
C PRO A 188 12.07 -6.41 3.58
N ALA A 189 10.76 -6.21 3.49
CA ALA A 189 10.07 -6.11 2.22
C ALA A 189 10.52 -4.84 1.49
N LYS A 190 10.90 -4.98 0.22
CA LYS A 190 11.34 -3.87 -0.62
C LYS A 190 10.26 -3.54 -1.65
N LEU A 191 9.66 -2.36 -1.55
CA LEU A 191 8.67 -1.83 -2.49
C LEU A 191 9.29 -0.71 -3.32
N ILE A 192 9.05 -0.71 -4.63
CA ILE A 192 9.58 0.31 -5.56
C ILE A 192 8.41 0.99 -6.27
N GLY A 193 8.34 2.31 -6.17
CA GLY A 193 7.33 3.14 -6.83
C GLY A 193 7.99 4.12 -7.79
N GLU A 194 7.46 4.20 -9.01
CA GLU A 194 7.74 5.26 -9.97
C GLU A 194 6.61 6.28 -9.89
N LEU A 195 6.94 7.52 -9.51
CA LEU A 195 5.96 8.52 -9.09
C LEU A 195 5.98 9.73 -10.02
N ASP A 196 4.80 10.25 -10.33
CA ASP A 196 4.63 11.53 -11.03
C ASP A 196 4.45 12.69 -10.04
N ASN A 197 4.29 12.41 -8.74
CA ASN A 197 4.17 13.39 -7.67
C ASN A 197 4.77 12.82 -6.37
N PHE A 198 5.26 13.70 -5.50
CA PHE A 198 5.53 13.36 -4.11
C PHE A 198 4.95 14.43 -3.17
N PRO A 199 4.13 14.06 -2.17
CA PRO A 199 3.67 12.70 -1.88
C PRO A 199 2.85 12.05 -3.03
N PRO A 200 2.78 10.72 -3.11
CA PRO A 200 2.00 9.99 -4.10
C PRO A 200 0.50 10.33 -4.05
N LYS A 201 -0.22 10.15 -5.16
CA LYS A 201 -1.66 10.31 -5.35
C LYS A 201 -2.30 9.02 -5.91
N GLY A 202 -1.93 7.88 -5.32
CA GLY A 202 -2.45 6.57 -5.70
C GLY A 202 -1.57 5.80 -6.67
N GLU A 203 -0.31 6.20 -6.84
CA GLU A 203 0.65 5.49 -7.66
C GLU A 203 0.93 4.09 -7.10
N PRO A 204 1.12 3.08 -7.98
CA PRO A 204 1.38 1.72 -7.58
C PRO A 204 2.84 1.53 -7.17
N TYR A 205 3.05 0.65 -6.20
CA TYR A 205 4.37 0.14 -5.84
C TYR A 205 4.45 -1.34 -6.17
N GLN A 206 5.64 -1.74 -6.60
CA GLN A 206 5.94 -3.12 -6.94
C GLN A 206 6.85 -3.73 -5.88
N LEU A 207 6.50 -4.94 -5.47
CA LEU A 207 7.34 -5.74 -4.61
C LEU A 207 8.57 -6.24 -5.40
N ALA A 208 9.77 -5.92 -4.92
CA ALA A 208 11.01 -6.28 -5.59
C ALA A 208 11.31 -7.78 -5.45
N ASN A 209 11.02 -8.38 -4.28
CA ASN A 209 11.20 -9.80 -4.00
C ASN A 209 10.03 -10.32 -3.16
N PRO A 210 9.61 -11.59 -3.31
CA PRO A 210 8.60 -12.19 -2.45
C PRO A 210 8.92 -12.01 -0.97
N ILE A 211 7.91 -11.66 -0.18
CA ILE A 211 8.04 -11.55 1.27
C ILE A 211 7.94 -12.95 1.85
N GLN A 212 8.92 -13.32 2.68
CA GLN A 212 8.88 -14.56 3.45
C GLN A 212 8.59 -14.21 4.91
N LEU A 213 7.63 -14.93 5.48
CA LEU A 213 7.18 -14.76 6.85
C LEU A 213 7.52 -16.02 7.65
N VAL A 214 8.15 -15.83 8.79
CA VAL A 214 8.70 -16.89 9.64
C VAL A 214 8.16 -16.75 11.05
N LEU A 215 8.28 -17.81 11.84
CA LEU A 215 8.05 -17.70 13.29
C LEU A 215 9.27 -17.05 13.96
N PRO A 216 9.08 -16.14 14.92
CA PRO A 216 10.19 -15.52 15.64
C PRO A 216 11.12 -16.52 16.34
N ASP A 217 10.58 -17.64 16.83
CA ASP A 217 11.33 -18.71 17.50
C ASP A 217 11.90 -19.76 16.53
N ASN A 218 11.54 -19.70 15.24
CA ASN A 218 12.04 -20.59 14.20
C ASN A 218 12.22 -19.86 12.86
N PRO A 219 13.23 -18.97 12.75
CA PRO A 219 13.42 -18.08 11.60
C PRO A 219 13.88 -18.79 10.32
N GLU A 220 14.32 -20.05 10.42
CA GLU A 220 14.79 -20.82 9.26
C GLU A 220 13.64 -21.33 8.38
N GLN A 221 12.46 -21.51 8.97
CA GLN A 221 11.30 -22.07 8.28
C GLN A 221 10.31 -20.98 7.87
N THR A 222 10.14 -20.80 6.56
CA THR A 222 9.05 -19.99 6.01
C THR A 222 7.70 -20.66 6.27
N ILE A 223 6.79 -19.93 6.92
CA ILE A 223 5.43 -20.37 7.24
C ILE A 223 4.42 -19.75 6.28
N ALA A 224 4.63 -18.50 5.89
CA ALA A 224 3.80 -17.81 4.92
C ALA A 224 4.65 -17.04 3.91
N SER A 225 4.07 -16.77 2.74
CA SER A 225 4.70 -15.93 1.73
C SER A 225 3.70 -15.00 1.05
N VAL A 226 4.20 -13.83 0.65
CA VAL A 226 3.49 -12.87 -0.19
C VAL A 226 4.30 -12.70 -1.47
N ASP A 227 3.83 -13.33 -2.55
CA ASP A 227 4.56 -13.35 -3.83
C ASP A 227 4.43 -12.01 -4.57
N LYS A 228 3.33 -11.29 -4.35
CA LYS A 228 3.04 -9.98 -4.94
C LYS A 228 2.35 -9.11 -3.90
N PHE A 229 2.65 -7.82 -3.91
CA PHE A 229 2.01 -6.86 -3.03
C PHE A 229 1.58 -5.62 -3.85
N PRO A 230 0.50 -5.72 -4.65
CA PRO A 230 0.04 -4.63 -5.51
C PRO A 230 -0.59 -3.52 -4.67
N VAL A 231 0.26 -2.68 -4.08
CA VAL A 231 -0.16 -1.60 -3.19
C VAL A 231 -0.15 -0.27 -3.92
N LYS A 232 -1.18 0.54 -3.68
CA LYS A 232 -1.26 1.94 -4.06
C LYS A 232 -1.04 2.78 -2.82
N VAL A 233 -0.23 3.83 -2.95
CA VAL A 233 0.05 4.76 -1.87
C VAL A 233 -0.49 6.13 -2.26
N SER A 234 -1.15 6.82 -1.34
CA SER A 234 -1.67 8.18 -1.57
C SER A 234 -1.40 9.07 -0.38
N GLU A 235 -1.30 10.38 -0.61
CA GLU A 235 -1.35 11.40 0.43
C GLU A 235 -2.63 11.24 1.27
N LEU A 236 -2.48 11.42 2.60
CA LEU A 236 -3.60 11.47 3.55
C LEU A 236 -4.21 12.87 3.61
#